data_AF-A0A964AXY7-F1
#
_entry.id   AF-A0A964AXY7-F1
#
_cell.length_a   1.000
_cell.length_b   1.000
_cell.length_c   1.000
_cell.angle_alpha   90.00
_cell.angle_beta   90.00
_cell.angle_gamma   90.00
#
_symmetry.space_group_name_H-M   'P 1'
#
loop_
_entity.id
_entity.type
_entity.pdbx_description
1 polymer ?
#
loop_
_entity_poly.entity_id
_entity_poly.type
_entity_poly.pdbx_seq_one_letter_code
_entity_poly.pdbx_strand_id
1 'polypeptide(L)'
;MSIATKFLMGIASVFALAIVALIAMPAKAVNIDTTRDCDKYAVMYCGSMTKAEIVKKLQNGDGQNSAKNIKDIYSKFGLSVKDIEGAKFEDGVVYKDGDVKIGNKVVAKDAKTYIRTMGKVSTSKMGTAQAAKVALDKNGKFMFAVMTPCGNPVTGKAVEPPKPKVQAISCDALKVTLDTTKKSVSASVSGSASNTKIDGYKIDFGDGTVVNKQSANHTYAADGKYTIVAHVSGKVNDKTKTVTSAGCTKSVEFVTPPTPEPKPEPKPEHQAIKCTTLTLDAVNKEKKYVKVTVKGTAENTKIDSYSINFGDGSKAVNKQTAEHTYTTYGDFKIVASVTGKVDGKDVTVSGVNCTQTVSFAEVPVACPTNPSLPIDDPNCKPCPTNPELNFDDPKCTETPVTPTPELPNTGAGSVIGIMSGVSILGAFGHRLWISRKLGL
;
A
#
# COMPACT_ATOMS: atom_id res chain seq x y z
N MET A 1 0.51 73.24 18.72
CA MET A 1 1.12 73.80 17.49
C MET A 1 0.85 72.82 16.36
N SER A 2 -0.24 73.01 15.59
CA SER A 2 -0.31 73.74 14.31
C SER A 2 0.41 72.98 13.18
N ILE A 3 -0.30 72.14 12.40
CA ILE A 3 -1.05 72.42 11.14
C ILE A 3 -0.15 72.41 9.89
N ALA A 4 -0.67 71.71 8.85
CA ALA A 4 -0.44 71.90 7.41
C ALA A 4 0.86 71.32 6.79
N THR A 5 0.93 70.75 5.58
CA THR A 5 0.01 70.32 4.50
C THR A 5 0.90 69.60 3.45
N LYS A 6 0.35 68.62 2.71
CA LYS A 6 0.39 68.50 1.22
C LYS A 6 0.63 67.09 0.68
N PHE A 7 -0.47 66.61 0.09
CA PHE A 7 -0.64 65.58 -0.92
C PHE A 7 -0.01 66.01 -2.27
N LEU A 8 0.29 65.02 -3.13
CA LEU A 8 0.61 65.07 -4.57
C LEU A 8 2.01 65.51 -5.05
N MET A 9 2.71 64.54 -5.67
CA MET A 9 3.58 64.57 -6.87
C MET A 9 4.69 63.52 -6.65
N GLY A 10 5.07 62.63 -7.56
CA GLY A 10 4.71 62.31 -8.92
C GLY A 10 5.70 61.21 -9.33
N ILE A 11 5.22 60.01 -9.66
CA ILE A 11 6.11 58.93 -10.11
C ILE A 11 6.50 59.25 -11.55
N ALA A 12 7.66 59.88 -11.73
CA ALA A 12 8.34 59.93 -13.01
C ALA A 12 8.91 58.53 -13.29
N SER A 13 8.11 57.70 -13.96
CA SER A 13 8.57 56.46 -14.57
C SER A 13 9.49 56.81 -15.75
N VAL A 14 10.79 56.92 -15.46
CA VAL A 14 11.83 56.93 -16.49
C VAL A 14 11.84 55.54 -17.12
N PHE A 15 11.12 55.39 -18.22
CA PHE A 15 11.30 54.27 -19.13
C PHE A 15 12.73 54.36 -19.67
N ALA A 16 13.61 53.51 -19.15
CA ALA A 16 14.87 53.19 -19.80
C ALA A 16 14.55 52.51 -21.14
N LEU A 17 14.44 53.33 -22.19
CA LEU A 17 14.53 52.89 -23.57
C LEU A 17 15.84 52.12 -23.71
N ALA A 18 15.74 50.80 -23.80
CA ALA A 18 16.83 49.98 -24.31
C ALA A 18 17.04 50.39 -25.77
N ILE A 19 17.94 51.35 -25.98
CA ILE A 19 18.51 51.68 -27.28
C ILE A 19 19.36 50.47 -27.66
N VAL A 20 18.73 49.50 -28.31
CA VAL A 20 19.47 48.59 -29.17
C VAL A 20 19.92 49.45 -30.34
N ALA A 21 21.16 49.93 -30.27
CA ALA A 21 21.87 50.51 -31.40
C ALA A 21 22.04 49.43 -32.47
N LEU A 22 20.98 49.19 -33.23
CA LEU A 22 21.08 48.50 -34.51
C LEU A 22 21.82 49.48 -35.42
N ILE A 23 22.97 49.06 -35.92
CA ILE A 23 23.77 49.79 -36.89
C ILE A 23 22.86 50.16 -38.07
N ALA A 24 22.37 51.40 -38.06
CA ALA A 24 21.64 51.96 -39.19
C ALA A 24 22.71 52.25 -40.25
N MET A 25 22.88 51.32 -41.19
CA MET A 25 23.42 51.73 -42.48
C MET A 25 22.52 52.87 -42.98
N PRO A 26 23.08 53.99 -43.49
CA PRO A 26 22.26 55.08 -43.99
C PRO A 26 21.46 54.54 -45.16
N ALA A 27 20.15 54.34 -44.96
CA ALA A 27 19.23 54.19 -46.05
C ALA A 27 19.41 55.45 -46.90
N LYS A 28 19.90 55.30 -48.14
CA LYS A 28 19.89 56.39 -49.11
C LYS A 28 18.50 57.02 -49.04
N ALA A 29 18.40 58.30 -48.70
CA ALA A 29 17.12 58.98 -48.56
C ALA A 29 16.35 58.80 -49.88
N VAL A 30 15.38 57.90 -49.88
CA VAL A 30 14.52 57.70 -51.04
C VAL A 30 13.56 58.89 -51.02
N ASN A 31 13.55 59.69 -52.09
CA ASN A 31 12.56 60.74 -52.25
C ASN A 31 11.16 60.08 -52.34
N ILE A 32 10.37 60.27 -51.28
CA ILE A 32 8.99 59.83 -51.19
C ILE A 32 8.11 60.98 -51.67
N ASP A 33 7.38 60.76 -52.75
CA ASP A 33 6.45 61.73 -53.28
C ASP A 33 5.16 61.74 -52.46
N THR A 34 4.77 62.94 -52.04
CA THR A 34 3.56 63.23 -51.26
C THR A 34 2.70 64.29 -51.94
N THR A 35 3.10 64.75 -53.13
CA THR A 35 2.47 65.84 -53.86
C THR A 35 1.19 65.34 -54.54
N ARG A 36 0.18 66.20 -54.73
CA ARG A 36 -1.02 65.80 -55.48
C ARG A 36 -0.71 65.75 -56.99
N ASP A 37 -0.92 64.58 -57.60
CA ASP A 37 -0.76 64.35 -59.03
C ASP A 37 -2.07 64.62 -59.75
N CYS A 38 -2.14 65.76 -60.43
CA CYS A 38 -3.29 66.19 -61.24
C CYS A 38 -3.07 65.92 -62.74
N ASP A 39 -2.31 64.88 -63.08
CA ASP A 39 -1.97 64.57 -64.47
C ASP A 39 -2.84 63.43 -65.05
N LYS A 40 -2.57 63.08 -66.30
CA LYS A 40 -3.28 62.01 -67.03
C LYS A 40 -2.95 60.60 -66.52
N TYR A 41 -1.96 60.42 -65.66
CA TYR A 41 -1.52 59.13 -65.13
C TYR A 41 -2.27 58.77 -63.85
N ALA A 42 -2.75 59.77 -63.11
CA ALA A 42 -3.47 59.62 -61.85
C ALA A 42 -4.89 59.02 -62.00
N VAL A 43 -5.15 57.91 -61.32
CA VAL A 43 -6.47 57.25 -61.28
C VAL A 43 -7.49 58.13 -60.57
N MET A 44 -7.10 58.84 -59.52
CA MET A 44 -7.90 59.91 -58.93
C MET A 44 -7.19 61.22 -59.22
N TYR A 45 -7.82 62.09 -60.00
CA TYR A 45 -7.28 63.40 -60.37
C TYR A 45 -6.94 64.21 -59.12
N CYS A 46 -5.71 64.69 -58.99
CA CYS A 46 -5.16 65.35 -57.81
C CYS A 46 -5.10 64.48 -56.54
N GLY A 47 -5.00 63.16 -56.71
CA GLY A 47 -4.79 62.20 -55.62
C GLY A 47 -5.90 62.14 -54.59
N SER A 48 -5.62 61.40 -53.52
CA SER A 48 -6.50 61.31 -52.35
C SER A 48 -5.64 61.08 -51.11
N MET A 49 -5.57 62.08 -50.23
CA MET A 49 -4.63 62.07 -49.10
C MET A 49 -5.17 61.33 -47.87
N THR A 50 -6.49 61.12 -47.81
CA THR A 50 -7.16 60.50 -46.67
C THR A 50 -8.11 59.41 -47.14
N LYS A 51 -8.44 58.47 -46.25
CA LYS A 51 -9.48 57.46 -46.50
C LYS A 51 -10.80 58.11 -46.95
N ALA A 52 -11.19 59.21 -46.29
CA ALA A 52 -12.41 59.94 -46.61
C ALA A 52 -12.38 60.49 -48.05
N GLU A 53 -11.25 61.04 -48.51
CA GLU A 53 -11.09 61.48 -49.89
C GLU A 53 -11.18 60.33 -50.90
N ILE A 54 -10.50 59.20 -50.62
CA ILE A 54 -10.53 58.00 -51.48
C ILE A 54 -11.98 57.53 -51.66
N VAL A 55 -12.71 57.36 -50.55
CA VAL A 55 -14.12 56.92 -50.57
C VAL A 55 -15.00 57.92 -51.29
N LYS A 56 -14.87 59.23 -50.99
CA LYS A 56 -15.65 60.28 -51.65
C LYS A 56 -15.47 60.26 -53.16
N LYS A 57 -14.24 60.09 -53.66
CA LYS A 57 -13.96 60.04 -55.10
C LYS A 57 -14.45 58.75 -55.76
N LEU A 58 -14.40 57.62 -55.06
CA LEU A 58 -14.99 56.36 -55.56
C LEU A 58 -16.53 56.42 -55.66
N GLN A 59 -17.18 57.14 -54.74
CA GLN A 59 -18.63 57.27 -54.73
C GLN A 59 -19.14 58.32 -55.74
N ASN A 60 -18.49 59.48 -55.80
CA ASN A 60 -19.02 60.67 -56.48
C ASN A 60 -18.21 61.10 -57.71
N GLY A 61 -17.04 60.52 -57.96
CA GLY A 61 -16.09 61.02 -58.95
C GLY A 61 -15.19 62.12 -58.37
N ASP A 62 -14.25 62.60 -59.18
CA ASP A 62 -13.21 63.55 -58.75
C ASP A 62 -13.28 64.91 -59.46
N GLY A 63 -14.35 65.16 -60.22
CA GLY A 63 -14.54 66.36 -61.04
C GLY A 63 -13.97 66.25 -62.46
N GLN A 64 -12.98 65.38 -62.67
CA GLN A 64 -12.38 65.09 -63.98
C GLN A 64 -12.84 63.72 -64.53
N ASN A 65 -12.97 62.74 -63.63
CA ASN A 65 -13.33 61.36 -63.90
C ASN A 65 -14.61 61.02 -63.14
N SER A 66 -15.53 60.32 -63.82
CA SER A 66 -16.76 59.84 -63.19
C SER A 66 -16.49 58.76 -62.14
N ALA A 67 -17.36 58.67 -61.14
CA ALA A 67 -17.29 57.62 -60.11
C ALA A 67 -17.21 56.21 -60.72
N LYS A 68 -18.00 55.96 -61.78
CA LYS A 68 -18.00 54.68 -62.49
C LYS A 68 -16.62 54.36 -63.04
N ASN A 69 -15.99 55.33 -63.71
CA ASN A 69 -14.69 55.13 -64.32
C ASN A 69 -13.60 54.81 -63.29
N ILE A 70 -13.58 55.50 -62.14
CA ILE A 70 -12.63 55.21 -61.06
C ILE A 70 -12.90 53.82 -60.45
N LYS A 71 -14.16 53.48 -60.18
CA LYS A 71 -14.57 52.17 -59.66
C LYS A 71 -14.23 51.02 -60.61
N ASP A 72 -14.39 51.20 -61.91
CA ASP A 72 -14.04 50.18 -62.91
C ASP A 72 -12.53 49.85 -62.84
N ILE A 73 -11.68 50.85 -62.59
CA ILE A 73 -10.23 50.64 -62.40
C ILE A 73 -9.94 49.87 -61.12
N TYR A 74 -10.53 50.26 -59.99
CA TYR A 74 -10.36 49.56 -58.70
C TYR A 74 -10.89 48.11 -58.78
N SER A 75 -11.96 47.88 -59.53
CA SER A 75 -12.52 46.55 -59.76
C SER A 75 -11.55 45.60 -60.50
N LYS A 76 -10.64 46.13 -61.35
CA LYS A 76 -9.55 45.33 -61.97
C LYS A 76 -8.52 44.80 -60.96
N PHE A 77 -8.54 45.33 -59.74
CA PHE A 77 -7.74 44.89 -58.61
C PHE A 77 -8.58 44.08 -57.60
N GLY A 78 -9.85 43.78 -57.94
CA GLY A 78 -10.77 43.11 -57.05
C GLY A 78 -11.23 43.97 -55.87
N LEU A 79 -11.14 45.30 -55.98
CA LEU A 79 -11.48 46.23 -54.91
C LEU A 79 -12.83 46.90 -55.18
N SER A 80 -13.76 46.74 -54.24
CA SER A 80 -15.03 47.46 -54.20
C SER A 80 -14.93 48.66 -53.26
N VAL A 81 -15.92 49.57 -53.34
CA VAL A 81 -16.02 50.71 -52.40
C VAL A 81 -16.13 50.23 -50.96
N LYS A 82 -16.87 49.14 -50.72
CA LYS A 82 -17.03 48.54 -49.38
C LYS A 82 -15.71 48.03 -48.81
N ASP A 83 -14.83 47.49 -49.65
CA ASP A 83 -13.50 47.04 -49.21
C ASP A 83 -12.66 48.21 -48.71
N ILE A 84 -12.73 49.35 -49.40
CA ILE A 84 -12.04 50.59 -49.00
C ILE A 84 -12.65 51.19 -47.73
N GLU A 85 -13.98 51.21 -47.62
CA GLU A 85 -14.71 51.71 -46.45
C GLU A 85 -14.46 50.86 -45.21
N GLY A 86 -14.40 49.54 -45.36
CA GLY A 86 -14.13 48.59 -44.28
C GLY A 86 -12.64 48.49 -43.91
N ALA A 87 -11.73 48.90 -44.80
CA ALA A 87 -10.29 48.78 -44.56
C ALA A 87 -9.81 49.66 -43.40
N LYS A 88 -8.94 49.07 -42.58
CA LYS A 88 -8.08 49.80 -41.65
C LYS A 88 -6.81 50.18 -42.39
N PHE A 89 -6.60 51.49 -42.58
CA PHE A 89 -5.42 52.01 -43.25
C PHE A 89 -4.33 52.41 -42.25
N GLU A 90 -3.09 52.13 -42.62
CA GLU A 90 -1.89 52.69 -42.01
C GLU A 90 -1.12 53.50 -43.05
N ASP A 91 -0.34 54.48 -42.59
CA ASP A 91 0.51 55.27 -43.48
C ASP A 91 1.74 54.46 -43.89
N GLY A 92 1.97 54.41 -45.20
CA GLY A 92 3.06 53.64 -45.77
C GLY A 92 3.56 54.24 -47.07
N VAL A 93 4.43 53.49 -47.74
CA VAL A 93 5.11 53.90 -48.96
C VAL A 93 5.14 52.72 -49.92
N VAL A 94 4.86 53.00 -51.20
CA VAL A 94 5.03 52.04 -52.28
C VAL A 94 6.26 52.41 -53.09
N TYR A 95 7.18 51.46 -53.22
CA TYR A 95 8.47 51.64 -53.86
C TYR A 95 8.50 51.05 -55.27
N LYS A 96 9.41 51.58 -56.09
CA LYS A 96 9.61 51.16 -57.48
C LYS A 96 10.14 49.72 -57.62
N ASP A 97 10.82 49.23 -56.59
CA ASP A 97 11.38 47.88 -56.55
C ASP A 97 10.31 46.81 -56.27
N GLY A 98 9.05 47.22 -56.05
CA GLY A 98 7.94 46.31 -55.74
C GLY A 98 7.63 46.21 -54.26
N ASP A 99 8.40 46.87 -53.39
CA ASP A 99 8.14 46.85 -51.95
C ASP A 99 6.99 47.79 -51.56
N VAL A 100 6.13 47.34 -50.66
CA VAL A 100 5.24 48.19 -49.88
C VAL A 100 5.69 48.16 -48.43
N LYS A 101 5.94 49.33 -47.83
CA LYS A 101 6.42 49.44 -46.45
C LYS A 101 5.50 50.27 -45.57
N ILE A 102 5.40 49.87 -44.30
CA ILE A 102 4.85 50.66 -43.20
C ILE A 102 6.00 50.90 -42.21
N GLY A 103 6.40 52.15 -42.02
CA GLY A 103 7.68 52.47 -41.38
C GLY A 103 8.84 51.75 -42.08
N ASN A 104 9.65 51.01 -41.32
CA ASN A 104 10.78 50.25 -41.85
C ASN A 104 10.41 48.81 -42.29
N LYS A 105 9.15 48.40 -42.12
CA LYS A 105 8.73 47.01 -42.35
C LYS A 105 8.15 46.85 -43.75
N VAL A 106 8.69 45.89 -44.52
CA VAL A 106 8.08 45.45 -45.77
C VAL A 106 6.86 44.59 -45.48
N VAL A 107 5.70 44.99 -45.98
CA VAL A 107 4.42 44.29 -45.79
C VAL A 107 3.91 43.63 -47.07
N ALA A 108 4.41 44.05 -48.24
CA ALA A 108 4.20 43.35 -49.50
C ALA A 108 5.40 43.50 -50.44
N LYS A 109 5.54 42.53 -51.35
CA LYS A 109 6.50 42.47 -52.45
C LYS A 109 5.77 42.42 -53.79
N ASP A 110 6.51 42.56 -54.88
CA ASP A 110 6.00 42.43 -56.26
C ASP A 110 4.79 43.33 -56.55
N ALA A 111 4.82 44.56 -56.01
CA ALA A 111 3.72 45.48 -56.12
C ALA A 111 3.40 45.82 -57.59
N LYS A 112 2.11 45.85 -57.90
CA LYS A 112 1.53 46.26 -59.18
C LYS A 112 0.53 47.36 -58.92
N THR A 113 0.50 48.35 -59.81
CA THR A 113 -0.39 49.50 -59.75
C THR A 113 -1.15 49.67 -61.06
N TYR A 114 -2.18 50.52 -61.08
CA TYR A 114 -2.84 50.93 -62.31
C TYR A 114 -2.47 52.37 -62.64
N ILE A 115 -1.98 52.60 -63.86
CA ILE A 115 -1.75 53.93 -64.41
C ILE A 115 -2.74 54.11 -65.55
N ARG A 116 -3.51 55.21 -65.57
CA ARG A 116 -4.63 55.39 -66.53
C ARG A 116 -4.26 55.15 -67.99
N THR A 117 -3.09 55.62 -68.42
CA THR A 117 -2.59 55.48 -69.80
C THR A 117 -1.88 54.16 -70.09
N MET A 118 -1.55 53.36 -69.08
CA MET A 118 -0.73 52.14 -69.22
C MET A 118 -1.44 50.87 -68.74
N GLY A 119 -2.58 50.99 -68.07
CA GLY A 119 -3.26 49.87 -67.46
C GLY A 119 -2.55 49.34 -66.21
N LYS A 120 -2.68 48.04 -65.96
CA LYS A 120 -2.07 47.37 -64.81
C LYS A 120 -0.59 47.08 -65.11
N VAL A 121 0.30 47.67 -64.34
CA VAL A 121 1.76 47.58 -64.53
C VAL A 121 2.48 47.28 -63.22
N SER A 122 3.74 46.84 -63.30
CA SER A 122 4.63 46.78 -62.12
C SER A 122 4.93 48.18 -61.60
N THR A 123 5.14 48.34 -60.29
CA THR A 123 5.57 49.62 -59.69
C THR A 123 6.96 50.05 -60.17
N SER A 124 7.72 49.17 -60.82
CA SER A 124 8.98 49.56 -61.49
C SER A 124 8.81 50.57 -62.63
N LYS A 125 7.58 50.81 -63.09
CA LYS A 125 7.26 51.86 -64.06
C LYS A 125 7.01 53.23 -63.44
N MET A 126 7.05 53.35 -62.10
CA MET A 126 6.92 54.62 -61.40
C MET A 126 8.23 55.42 -61.39
N GLY A 127 8.14 56.75 -61.43
CA GLY A 127 9.31 57.63 -61.34
C GLY A 127 9.99 57.58 -59.97
N THR A 128 9.19 57.79 -58.91
CA THR A 128 9.63 57.88 -57.51
C THR A 128 8.79 56.96 -56.62
N ALA A 129 9.25 56.71 -55.39
CA ALA A 129 8.41 56.06 -54.39
C ALA A 129 7.28 57.01 -54.00
N GLN A 130 6.09 56.49 -53.73
CA GLN A 130 4.92 57.32 -53.40
C GLN A 130 4.39 56.99 -52.02
N ALA A 131 3.98 58.01 -51.27
CA ALA A 131 3.21 57.82 -50.05
C ALA A 131 1.89 57.10 -50.36
N ALA A 132 1.43 56.28 -49.43
CA ALA A 132 0.27 55.44 -49.63
C ALA A 132 -0.51 55.22 -48.34
N LYS A 133 -1.82 55.00 -48.49
CA LYS A 133 -2.65 54.38 -47.45
C LYS A 133 -2.61 52.87 -47.69
N VAL A 134 -2.06 52.12 -46.73
CA VAL A 134 -1.88 50.66 -46.82
C VAL A 134 -2.96 49.96 -46.00
N ALA A 135 -3.78 49.12 -46.64
CA ALA A 135 -4.83 48.36 -45.99
C ALA A 135 -4.30 47.01 -45.49
N LEU A 136 -4.54 46.73 -44.21
CA LEU A 136 -4.20 45.45 -43.56
C LEU A 136 -5.46 44.71 -43.11
N ASP A 137 -5.41 43.39 -43.11
CA ASP A 137 -6.44 42.56 -42.49
C ASP A 137 -6.34 42.58 -40.95
N LYS A 138 -7.26 41.90 -40.27
CA LYS A 138 -7.30 41.82 -38.80
C LYS A 138 -6.02 41.21 -38.17
N ASN A 139 -5.22 40.48 -38.94
CA ASN A 139 -3.98 39.84 -38.51
C ASN A 139 -2.74 40.65 -38.92
N GLY A 140 -2.91 41.84 -39.51
CA GLY A 140 -1.81 42.68 -39.99
C GLY A 140 -1.21 42.24 -41.33
N LYS A 141 -1.90 41.38 -42.10
CA LYS A 141 -1.47 40.96 -43.43
C LYS A 141 -1.90 42.00 -44.47
N PHE A 142 -0.99 42.34 -45.38
CA PHE A 142 -1.28 43.28 -46.48
C PHE A 142 -2.45 42.78 -47.35
N MET A 143 -3.39 43.68 -47.62
CA MET A 143 -4.51 43.45 -48.54
C MET A 143 -4.30 44.20 -49.86
N PHE A 144 -4.14 45.52 -49.77
CA PHE A 144 -3.91 46.41 -50.91
C PHE A 144 -3.36 47.76 -50.38
N ALA A 145 -2.97 48.65 -51.28
CA ALA A 145 -2.68 50.04 -50.92
C ALA A 145 -3.28 50.99 -51.96
N VAL A 146 -3.36 52.27 -51.59
CA VAL A 146 -3.70 53.37 -52.50
C VAL A 146 -2.61 54.42 -52.38
N MET A 147 -1.91 54.70 -53.47
CA MET A 147 -0.91 55.77 -53.50
C MET A 147 -1.64 57.11 -53.36
N THR A 148 -1.30 57.89 -52.33
CA THR A 148 -2.03 59.13 -52.02
C THR A 148 -1.81 60.26 -53.04
N PRO A 149 -0.64 60.43 -53.67
CA PRO A 149 -0.42 61.42 -54.73
C PRO A 149 -1.39 61.32 -55.90
N CYS A 150 -1.69 60.10 -56.36
CA CYS A 150 -2.39 59.86 -57.62
C CYS A 150 -3.68 59.03 -57.49
N GLY A 151 -3.96 58.51 -56.29
CA GLY A 151 -5.10 57.61 -56.01
C GLY A 151 -5.02 56.26 -56.73
N ASN A 152 -3.85 55.86 -57.22
CA ASN A 152 -3.67 54.61 -57.95
C ASN A 152 -3.77 53.41 -56.98
N PRO A 153 -4.61 52.39 -57.27
CA PRO A 153 -4.71 51.21 -56.46
C PRO A 153 -3.50 50.31 -56.65
N VAL A 154 -3.10 49.61 -55.59
CA VAL A 154 -1.90 48.78 -55.54
C VAL A 154 -2.23 47.42 -54.95
N THR A 155 -1.82 46.36 -55.65
CA THR A 155 -1.79 44.99 -55.13
C THR A 155 -0.36 44.48 -55.08
N GLY A 156 -0.09 43.50 -54.24
CA GLY A 156 1.23 42.87 -54.13
C GLY A 156 1.12 41.54 -53.40
N LYS A 157 2.20 40.77 -53.42
CA LYS A 157 2.32 39.54 -52.64
C LYS A 157 2.56 39.91 -51.17
N ALA A 158 1.57 39.66 -50.32
CA ALA A 158 1.67 39.91 -48.89
C ALA A 158 2.87 39.15 -48.29
N VAL A 159 3.71 39.85 -47.54
CA VAL A 159 4.72 39.23 -46.69
C VAL A 159 4.01 38.75 -45.44
N GLU A 160 4.16 37.48 -45.08
CA GLU A 160 3.56 36.99 -43.84
C GLU A 160 4.08 37.81 -42.65
N PRO A 161 3.20 38.39 -41.83
CA PRO A 161 3.65 39.04 -40.62
C PRO A 161 4.40 38.01 -39.76
N PRO A 162 5.52 38.38 -39.12
CA PRO A 162 6.20 37.46 -38.22
C PRO A 162 5.20 36.98 -37.17
N LYS A 163 5.06 35.66 -37.03
CA LYS A 163 4.15 35.04 -36.04
C LYS A 163 4.41 35.68 -34.68
N PRO A 164 3.38 36.16 -33.96
CA PRO A 164 3.54 36.68 -32.61
C PRO A 164 4.28 35.62 -31.77
N LYS A 165 5.41 36.01 -31.17
CA LYS A 165 6.14 35.13 -30.27
C LYS A 165 5.24 34.86 -29.07
N VAL A 166 4.79 33.61 -28.92
CA VAL A 166 3.93 33.22 -27.80
C VAL A 166 4.72 33.37 -26.51
N GLN A 167 4.27 34.29 -25.66
CA GLN A 167 4.83 34.49 -24.33
C GLN A 167 4.21 33.48 -23.37
N ALA A 168 5.04 32.82 -22.58
CA ALA A 168 4.58 31.87 -21.57
C ALA A 168 5.49 31.90 -20.35
N ILE A 169 4.90 31.65 -19.18
CA ILE A 169 5.59 31.37 -17.93
C ILE A 169 5.01 30.08 -17.34
N SER A 170 5.83 29.32 -16.62
CA SER A 170 5.45 28.07 -15.98
C SER A 170 6.04 27.97 -14.57
N CYS A 171 5.31 27.29 -13.69
CA CYS A 171 5.84 26.79 -12.43
C CYS A 171 6.19 25.32 -12.64
N ASP A 172 7.47 25.01 -12.77
CA ASP A 172 7.92 23.69 -13.23
C ASP A 172 7.96 22.69 -12.09
N ALA A 173 8.52 23.09 -10.94
CA ALA A 173 8.62 22.23 -9.78
C ALA A 173 8.77 23.01 -8.47
N LEU A 174 8.25 22.41 -7.40
CA LEU A 174 8.53 22.76 -6.01
C LEU A 174 9.32 21.61 -5.36
N LYS A 175 10.58 21.87 -5.02
CA LYS A 175 11.41 20.97 -4.24
C LYS A 175 11.25 21.31 -2.75
N VAL A 176 10.90 20.32 -1.95
CA VAL A 176 10.78 20.45 -0.49
C VAL A 176 11.67 19.41 0.17
N THR A 177 12.54 19.85 1.07
CA THR A 177 13.30 19.01 1.99
C THR A 177 12.68 19.13 3.37
N LEU A 178 12.39 17.99 4.01
CA LEU A 178 11.71 17.93 5.30
C LEU A 178 12.70 17.61 6.42
N ASP A 179 12.60 18.35 7.54
CA ASP A 179 13.24 18.01 8.83
C ASP A 179 12.12 17.84 9.86
N THR A 180 11.76 16.58 10.12
CA THR A 180 10.70 16.21 11.05
C THR A 180 11.05 16.53 12.50
N THR A 181 12.34 16.53 12.86
CA THR A 181 12.78 16.78 14.23
C THR A 181 12.60 18.24 14.65
N LYS A 182 12.81 19.17 13.69
CA LYS A 182 12.64 20.61 13.91
C LYS A 182 11.30 21.15 13.45
N LYS A 183 10.40 20.28 12.99
CA LYS A 183 9.14 20.65 12.32
C LYS A 183 9.36 21.69 11.22
N SER A 184 10.37 21.49 10.38
CA SER A 184 10.79 22.51 9.41
C SER A 184 10.94 21.96 8.00
N VAL A 185 10.81 22.85 7.02
CA VAL A 185 11.02 22.56 5.61
C VAL A 185 11.97 23.57 4.97
N SER A 186 12.73 23.11 3.99
CA SER A 186 13.41 23.96 3.01
C SER A 186 12.71 23.81 1.67
N ALA A 187 12.13 24.90 1.15
CA ALA A 187 11.39 24.93 -0.09
C ALA A 187 12.14 25.74 -1.16
N SER A 188 12.18 25.23 -2.39
CA SER A 188 12.78 25.91 -3.55
C SER A 188 11.95 25.68 -4.81
N VAL A 189 11.66 26.76 -5.54
CA VAL A 189 10.82 26.76 -6.74
C VAL A 189 11.66 26.92 -8.00
N SER A 190 11.37 26.12 -9.02
CA SER A 190 11.86 26.32 -10.38
C SER A 190 10.72 26.71 -11.32
N GLY A 191 10.95 27.72 -12.14
CA GLY A 191 10.03 28.14 -13.19
C GLY A 191 10.77 28.44 -14.49
N SER A 192 10.03 28.39 -15.59
CA SER A 192 10.53 28.63 -16.94
C SER A 192 9.72 29.72 -17.63
N ALA A 193 10.36 30.40 -18.60
CA ALA A 193 9.73 31.42 -19.42
C ALA A 193 10.12 31.28 -20.89
N SER A 194 9.17 31.56 -21.79
CA SER A 194 9.37 31.58 -23.23
C SER A 194 8.98 32.94 -23.78
N ASN A 195 9.90 33.60 -24.49
CA ASN A 195 9.74 34.95 -25.06
C ASN A 195 9.28 36.03 -24.05
N THR A 196 9.53 35.80 -22.76
CA THR A 196 9.23 36.73 -21.65
C THR A 196 10.19 36.47 -20.47
N LYS A 197 10.01 37.17 -19.35
CA LYS A 197 10.79 37.03 -18.12
C LYS A 197 9.88 36.72 -16.92
N ILE A 198 10.45 36.01 -15.94
CA ILE A 198 9.85 35.82 -14.61
C ILE A 198 10.20 37.04 -13.76
N ASP A 199 9.19 37.62 -13.12
CA ASP A 199 9.31 38.80 -12.27
C ASP A 199 9.34 38.44 -10.78
N GLY A 200 8.86 37.25 -10.39
CA GLY A 200 8.89 36.84 -8.99
C GLY A 200 8.38 35.44 -8.70
N TYR A 201 8.65 35.01 -7.47
CA TYR A 201 8.22 33.75 -6.90
C TYR A 201 7.50 34.01 -5.57
N LYS A 202 6.51 33.16 -5.26
CA LYS A 202 5.80 33.16 -3.99
C LYS A 202 5.67 31.74 -3.49
N ILE A 203 5.95 31.50 -2.21
CA ILE A 203 5.75 30.22 -1.54
C ILE A 203 4.77 30.45 -0.39
N ASP A 204 3.67 29.71 -0.40
CA ASP A 204 2.71 29.59 0.69
C ASP A 204 2.99 28.26 1.42
N PHE A 205 3.26 28.30 2.72
CA PHE A 205 3.57 27.10 3.50
C PHE A 205 2.33 26.34 4.00
N GLY A 206 1.12 26.88 3.78
CA GLY A 206 -0.13 26.21 4.12
C GLY A 206 -0.54 26.33 5.60
N ASP A 207 0.21 27.09 6.41
CA ASP A 207 -0.12 27.46 7.80
C ASP A 207 -0.50 28.94 7.95
N GLY A 208 -0.70 29.64 6.81
CA GLY A 208 -0.92 31.08 6.74
C GLY A 208 0.35 31.90 6.48
N THR A 209 1.54 31.29 6.56
CA THR A 209 2.81 31.96 6.26
C THR A 209 3.06 31.98 4.75
N VAL A 210 3.29 33.18 4.21
CA VAL A 210 3.59 33.38 2.78
C VAL A 210 4.85 34.22 2.60
N VAL A 211 5.73 33.81 1.68
CA VAL A 211 6.97 34.52 1.36
C VAL A 211 7.11 34.80 -0.14
N ASN A 212 7.60 35.98 -0.50
CA ASN A 212 7.87 36.39 -1.89
C ASN A 212 9.34 36.11 -2.26
N LYS A 213 9.76 34.85 -2.18
CA LYS A 213 11.13 34.40 -2.48
C LYS A 213 11.11 33.13 -3.32
N GLN A 214 12.17 32.91 -4.10
CA GLN A 214 12.33 31.68 -4.90
C GLN A 214 12.64 30.46 -4.02
N SER A 215 13.33 30.67 -2.89
CA SER A 215 13.57 29.65 -1.88
C SER A 215 13.48 30.24 -0.48
N ALA A 216 13.03 29.42 0.47
CA ALA A 216 12.90 29.80 1.87
C ALA A 216 12.87 28.57 2.78
N ASN A 217 13.33 28.75 4.01
CA ASN A 217 13.14 27.79 5.10
C ASN A 217 11.95 28.25 5.95
N HIS A 218 11.19 27.30 6.49
CA HIS A 218 10.05 27.57 7.38
C HIS A 218 9.95 26.52 8.46
N THR A 219 9.53 26.92 9.66
CA THR A 219 9.32 26.06 10.82
C THR A 219 7.86 26.18 11.27
N TYR A 220 7.19 25.05 11.40
CA TYR A 220 5.78 24.96 11.80
C TYR A 220 5.67 24.92 13.32
N ALA A 221 4.73 25.70 13.86
CA ALA A 221 4.51 25.79 15.31
C ALA A 221 3.84 24.55 15.90
N ALA A 222 2.98 23.88 15.12
CA ALA A 222 2.17 22.75 15.55
C ALA A 222 2.38 21.53 14.68
N ASP A 223 1.95 20.38 15.20
CA ASP A 223 1.77 19.18 14.39
C ASP A 223 0.57 19.35 13.47
N GLY A 224 0.62 18.69 12.33
CA GLY A 224 -0.43 18.74 11.35
C GLY A 224 0.06 18.43 9.95
N LYS A 225 -0.90 18.34 9.04
CA LYS A 225 -0.67 18.19 7.61
C LYS A 225 -0.77 19.55 6.94
N TYR A 226 0.29 19.95 6.25
CA TYR A 226 0.41 21.22 5.56
C TYR A 226 0.55 21.00 4.05
N THR A 227 -0.02 21.90 3.26
CA THR A 227 0.10 21.89 1.80
C THR A 227 0.84 23.14 1.36
N ILE A 228 2.09 22.94 0.93
CA ILE A 228 2.96 23.99 0.44
C ILE A 228 2.65 24.22 -1.04
N VAL A 229 2.37 25.47 -1.42
CA VAL A 229 2.03 25.85 -2.79
C VAL A 229 2.96 26.97 -3.26
N ALA A 230 3.63 26.74 -4.38
CA ALA A 230 4.48 27.73 -5.02
C ALA A 230 3.79 28.38 -6.23
N HIS A 231 4.07 29.65 -6.47
CA HIS A 231 3.60 30.41 -7.63
C HIS A 231 4.76 31.14 -8.31
N VAL A 232 4.68 31.24 -9.63
CA VAL A 232 5.62 32.01 -10.47
C VAL A 232 4.85 33.15 -11.11
N SER A 233 5.39 34.36 -11.05
CA SER A 233 4.80 35.56 -11.66
C SER A 233 5.70 36.14 -12.74
N GLY A 234 5.11 36.67 -13.79
CA GLY A 234 5.82 37.34 -14.88
C GLY A 234 4.86 38.04 -15.83
N LYS A 235 5.38 38.77 -16.82
CA LYS A 235 4.55 39.40 -17.85
C LYS A 235 4.21 38.44 -18.98
N VAL A 236 2.94 38.34 -19.33
CA VAL A 236 2.46 37.63 -20.52
C VAL A 236 1.54 38.58 -21.28
N ASN A 237 1.93 38.98 -22.49
CA ASN A 237 1.23 39.97 -23.31
C ASN A 237 1.00 41.29 -22.55
N ASP A 238 2.07 41.83 -21.97
CA ASP A 238 2.10 43.06 -21.15
C ASP A 238 1.25 43.06 -19.87
N LYS A 239 0.60 41.93 -19.57
CA LYS A 239 -0.17 41.75 -18.34
C LYS A 239 0.61 40.89 -17.35
N THR A 240 0.61 41.30 -16.08
CA THR A 240 1.12 40.45 -15.01
C THR A 240 0.27 39.20 -14.90
N LYS A 241 0.92 38.04 -14.94
CA LYS A 241 0.29 36.74 -14.77
C LYS A 241 1.01 36.00 -13.64
N THR A 242 0.24 35.32 -12.82
CA THR A 242 0.74 34.42 -11.78
C THR A 242 0.24 33.02 -12.09
N VAL A 243 1.12 32.04 -12.08
CA VAL A 243 0.82 30.64 -12.41
C VAL A 243 1.31 29.70 -11.32
N THR A 244 0.63 28.58 -11.21
CA THR A 244 1.03 27.43 -10.40
C THR A 244 0.77 26.15 -11.20
N SER A 245 1.24 25.02 -10.71
CA SER A 245 1.07 23.71 -11.33
C SER A 245 1.00 22.63 -10.25
N ALA A 246 0.58 21.41 -10.63
CA ALA A 246 0.63 20.26 -9.73
C ALA A 246 2.05 19.97 -9.23
N GLY A 247 3.08 20.16 -10.09
CA GLY A 247 4.49 20.02 -9.71
C GLY A 247 4.95 21.05 -8.68
N CYS A 248 4.22 22.15 -8.54
CA CYS A 248 4.45 23.23 -7.57
C CYS A 248 3.62 23.13 -6.29
N THR A 249 3.03 21.96 -6.02
CA THR A 249 2.28 21.68 -4.80
C THR A 249 2.89 20.46 -4.09
N LYS A 250 3.16 20.57 -2.78
CA LYS A 250 3.71 19.47 -1.96
C LYS A 250 3.05 19.44 -0.60
N SER A 251 2.63 18.26 -0.14
CA SER A 251 2.14 18.07 1.22
C SER A 251 3.24 17.53 2.12
N VAL A 252 3.31 18.07 3.34
CA VAL A 252 4.17 17.58 4.42
C VAL A 252 3.32 17.34 5.65
N GLU A 253 3.76 16.46 6.53
CA GLU A 253 3.06 16.13 7.76
C GLU A 253 4.05 16.08 8.91
N PHE A 254 3.71 16.76 10.01
CA PHE A 254 4.43 16.71 11.26
C PHE A 254 3.54 16.05 12.29
N VAL A 255 4.06 14.98 12.87
CA VAL A 255 3.46 14.31 14.01
C VAL A 255 4.54 14.24 15.07
N THR A 256 4.25 14.73 16.27
CA THR A 256 5.05 14.39 17.43
C THR A 256 4.75 12.91 17.66
N PRO A 257 5.78 12.04 17.61
CA PRO A 257 5.58 10.64 17.99
C PRO A 257 4.90 10.64 19.36
N PRO A 258 3.92 9.76 19.61
CA PRO A 258 3.37 9.62 20.95
C PRO A 258 4.56 9.48 21.89
N THR A 259 4.60 10.33 22.94
CA THR A 259 5.60 10.18 23.99
C THR A 259 5.55 8.69 24.36
N PRO A 260 6.67 7.94 24.29
CA PRO A 260 6.65 6.56 24.72
C PRO A 260 6.03 6.61 26.11
N GLU A 261 4.90 5.92 26.27
CA GLU A 261 4.29 5.81 27.59
C GLU A 261 5.42 5.46 28.56
N PRO A 262 5.48 6.10 29.74
CA PRO A 262 6.46 5.70 30.74
C PRO A 262 6.40 4.18 30.79
N LYS A 263 7.54 3.52 30.52
CA LYS A 263 7.66 2.06 30.63
C LYS A 263 6.88 1.71 31.89
N PRO A 264 5.83 0.87 31.82
CA PRO A 264 5.05 0.55 33.00
C PRO A 264 6.06 0.18 34.07
N GLU A 265 5.97 0.83 35.24
CA GLU A 265 6.69 0.38 36.43
C GLU A 265 6.55 -1.15 36.46
N PRO A 266 7.62 -1.90 36.79
CA PRO A 266 7.52 -3.35 36.82
C PRO A 266 6.31 -3.72 37.68
N LYS A 267 5.26 -4.22 37.01
CA LYS A 267 4.08 -4.76 37.65
C LYS A 267 4.60 -5.72 38.72
N PRO A 268 4.12 -5.67 39.98
CA PRO A 268 4.61 -6.55 41.03
C PRO A 268 4.70 -7.97 40.48
N GLU A 269 5.89 -8.54 40.52
CA GLU A 269 6.14 -9.92 40.10
C GLU A 269 5.16 -10.79 40.89
N HIS A 270 4.09 -11.23 40.23
CA HIS A 270 3.08 -12.02 40.90
C HIS A 270 3.71 -13.38 41.20
N GLN A 271 3.83 -13.69 42.50
CA GLN A 271 4.26 -15.01 42.91
C GLN A 271 3.13 -15.99 42.60
N ALA A 272 3.44 -17.12 41.95
CA ALA A 272 2.45 -18.14 41.66
C ALA A 272 3.03 -19.53 41.87
N ILE A 273 2.19 -20.43 42.38
CA ILE A 273 2.50 -21.86 42.52
C ILE A 273 1.38 -22.65 41.86
N LYS A 274 1.73 -23.67 41.09
CA LYS A 274 0.77 -24.57 40.43
C LYS A 274 1.16 -26.02 40.68
N CYS A 275 0.18 -26.86 40.98
CA CYS A 275 0.33 -28.31 40.90
C CYS A 275 0.02 -28.73 39.45
N THR A 276 1.03 -29.18 38.72
CA THR A 276 0.93 -29.38 37.27
C THR A 276 0.51 -30.79 36.88
N THR A 277 0.96 -31.82 37.60
CA THR A 277 0.60 -33.21 37.28
C THR A 277 0.79 -34.14 38.48
N LEU A 278 -0.08 -35.14 38.62
CA LEU A 278 0.17 -36.37 39.37
C LEU A 278 0.18 -37.56 38.41
N THR A 279 1.29 -38.30 38.39
CA THR A 279 1.48 -39.50 37.55
C THR A 279 1.39 -40.77 38.37
N LEU A 280 0.78 -41.81 37.79
CA LEU A 280 0.88 -43.19 38.26
C LEU A 280 2.11 -43.82 37.59
N ASP A 281 3.23 -43.81 38.29
CA ASP A 281 4.50 -44.31 37.76
C ASP A 281 4.54 -45.85 37.75
N ALA A 282 3.86 -46.49 38.69
CA ALA A 282 3.65 -47.94 38.71
C ALA A 282 2.32 -48.30 39.35
N VAL A 283 1.68 -49.35 38.84
CA VAL A 283 0.47 -49.96 39.41
C VAL A 283 0.61 -51.48 39.36
N ASN A 284 0.44 -52.15 40.49
CA ASN A 284 0.35 -53.60 40.58
C ASN A 284 -1.01 -53.97 41.18
N LYS A 285 -1.90 -54.54 40.36
CA LYS A 285 -3.27 -54.84 40.74
C LYS A 285 -3.36 -55.98 41.77
N GLU A 286 -2.53 -57.02 41.62
CA GLU A 286 -2.51 -58.18 42.51
C GLU A 286 -2.05 -57.81 43.93
N LYS A 287 -1.01 -56.98 44.02
CA LYS A 287 -0.45 -56.51 45.29
C LYS A 287 -1.15 -55.27 45.84
N LYS A 288 -2.19 -54.76 45.17
CA LYS A 288 -2.86 -53.50 45.52
C LYS A 288 -1.87 -52.35 45.71
N TYR A 289 -0.88 -52.23 44.83
CA TYR A 289 0.26 -51.34 45.00
C TYR A 289 0.30 -50.24 43.93
N VAL A 290 0.70 -49.04 44.34
CA VAL A 290 0.94 -47.90 43.45
C VAL A 290 2.23 -47.17 43.80
N LYS A 291 2.84 -46.57 42.78
CA LYS A 291 3.86 -45.53 42.91
C LYS A 291 3.40 -44.30 42.16
N VAL A 292 3.48 -43.14 42.80
CA VAL A 292 3.06 -41.86 42.21
C VAL A 292 4.11 -40.78 42.37
N THR A 293 4.17 -39.88 41.39
CA THR A 293 5.01 -38.68 41.42
C THR A 293 4.19 -37.44 41.13
N VAL A 294 4.46 -36.39 41.89
CA VAL A 294 3.81 -35.08 41.76
C VAL A 294 4.80 -34.09 41.12
N LYS A 295 4.31 -33.28 40.20
CA LYS A 295 5.03 -32.15 39.61
C LYS A 295 4.29 -30.85 39.90
N GLY A 296 5.05 -29.81 40.24
CA GLY A 296 4.56 -28.45 40.39
C GLY A 296 5.51 -27.44 39.76
N THR A 297 5.02 -26.23 39.51
CA THR A 297 5.81 -25.08 39.04
C THR A 297 5.64 -23.90 39.97
N ALA A 298 6.69 -23.08 40.08
CA ALA A 298 6.66 -21.82 40.82
C ALA A 298 7.19 -20.68 39.93
N GLU A 299 6.52 -19.53 39.97
CA GLU A 299 6.90 -18.29 39.28
C GLU A 299 7.27 -17.25 40.35
N ASN A 300 8.49 -16.73 40.31
CA ASN A 300 9.03 -15.74 41.26
C ASN A 300 8.90 -16.14 42.75
N THR A 301 8.79 -17.44 43.03
CA THR A 301 8.76 -18.04 44.36
C THR A 301 9.32 -19.47 44.33
N LYS A 302 9.25 -20.22 45.44
CA LYS A 302 9.74 -21.60 45.59
C LYS A 302 8.62 -22.51 46.11
N ILE A 303 8.72 -23.78 45.75
CA ILE A 303 7.91 -24.86 46.32
C ILE A 303 8.59 -25.35 47.60
N ASP A 304 7.86 -25.35 48.70
CA ASP A 304 8.37 -25.77 50.02
C ASP A 304 8.09 -27.26 50.28
N SER A 305 6.93 -27.78 49.85
CA SER A 305 6.59 -29.19 50.08
C SER A 305 5.56 -29.74 49.10
N TYR A 306 5.52 -31.08 49.02
CA TYR A 306 4.50 -31.87 48.36
C TYR A 306 3.79 -32.73 49.40
N SER A 307 2.50 -32.97 49.23
CA SER A 307 1.73 -33.91 50.05
C SER A 307 0.88 -34.81 49.16
N ILE A 308 0.83 -36.11 49.44
CA ILE A 308 0.10 -37.12 48.66
C ILE A 308 -0.82 -37.88 49.61
N ASN A 309 -2.13 -37.86 49.35
CA ASN A 309 -3.14 -38.66 50.01
C ASN A 309 -3.61 -39.76 49.05
N PHE A 310 -3.52 -41.03 49.45
CA PHE A 310 -3.89 -42.18 48.61
C PHE A 310 -5.40 -42.48 48.58
N GLY A 311 -6.21 -41.80 49.40
CA GLY A 311 -7.66 -41.86 49.33
C GLY A 311 -8.30 -43.05 50.07
N ASP A 312 -7.52 -43.81 50.84
CA ASP A 312 -7.96 -44.98 51.63
C ASP A 312 -8.07 -44.71 53.14
N GLY A 313 -7.94 -43.43 53.55
CA GLY A 313 -7.95 -43.01 54.95
C GLY A 313 -6.59 -43.10 55.65
N SER A 314 -5.53 -43.58 54.97
CA SER A 314 -4.17 -43.48 55.48
C SER A 314 -3.69 -42.02 55.58
N LYS A 315 -2.67 -41.77 56.42
CA LYS A 315 -2.10 -40.42 56.55
C LYS A 315 -1.38 -40.02 55.27
N ALA A 316 -1.57 -38.77 54.85
CA ALA A 316 -0.89 -38.22 53.69
C ALA A 316 0.65 -38.22 53.87
N VAL A 317 1.37 -38.46 52.77
CA VAL A 317 2.83 -38.54 52.72
C VAL A 317 3.42 -37.26 52.17
N ASN A 318 4.34 -36.65 52.90
CA ASN A 318 4.98 -35.38 52.50
C ASN A 318 6.23 -35.60 51.64
N LYS A 319 6.06 -36.19 50.45
CA LYS A 319 7.14 -36.46 49.49
C LYS A 319 6.67 -36.14 48.08
N GLN A 320 7.61 -35.80 47.19
CA GLN A 320 7.30 -35.58 45.78
C GLN A 320 6.96 -36.89 45.05
N THR A 321 7.60 -37.98 45.43
CA THR A 321 7.33 -39.34 44.96
C THR A 321 7.05 -40.24 46.15
N ALA A 322 5.97 -41.02 46.10
CA ALA A 322 5.58 -41.94 47.15
C ALA A 322 5.01 -43.24 46.60
N GLU A 323 5.11 -44.29 47.41
CA GLU A 323 4.62 -45.64 47.11
C GLU A 323 3.62 -46.02 48.20
N HIS A 324 2.59 -46.79 47.83
CA HIS A 324 1.53 -47.22 48.76
C HIS A 324 0.94 -48.57 48.38
N THR A 325 0.54 -49.33 49.38
CA THR A 325 -0.14 -50.63 49.22
C THR A 325 -1.47 -50.57 49.96
N TYR A 326 -2.58 -50.75 49.24
CA TYR A 326 -3.94 -50.73 49.80
C TYR A 326 -4.28 -52.06 50.47
N THR A 327 -4.95 -51.99 51.61
CA THR A 327 -5.38 -53.18 52.36
C THR A 327 -6.71 -53.72 51.87
N THR A 328 -7.60 -52.87 51.38
CA THR A 328 -8.94 -53.21 50.88
C THR A 328 -9.03 -53.11 49.36
N TYR A 329 -10.05 -53.77 48.79
CA TYR A 329 -10.47 -53.59 47.40
C TYR A 329 -11.42 -52.40 47.30
N GLY A 330 -11.45 -51.74 46.14
CA GLY A 330 -12.26 -50.56 45.88
C GLY A 330 -11.59 -49.55 44.95
N ASP A 331 -12.30 -48.45 44.72
CA ASP A 331 -11.83 -47.29 43.96
C ASP A 331 -11.24 -46.24 44.91
N PHE A 332 -9.98 -45.89 44.71
CA PHE A 332 -9.25 -44.94 45.54
C PHE A 332 -8.86 -43.70 44.73
N LYS A 333 -9.20 -42.54 45.27
CA LYS A 333 -8.88 -41.24 44.67
C LYS A 333 -7.61 -40.68 45.33
N ILE A 334 -6.50 -40.77 44.61
CA ILE A 334 -5.22 -40.21 44.99
C ILE A 334 -5.22 -38.71 44.71
N VAL A 335 -4.98 -37.90 45.74
CA VAL A 335 -4.93 -36.43 45.63
C VAL A 335 -3.59 -35.94 46.15
N ALA A 336 -2.89 -35.13 45.36
CA ALA A 336 -1.72 -34.40 45.82
C ALA A 336 -1.90 -32.89 45.85
N SER A 337 -1.12 -32.26 46.71
CA SER A 337 -1.01 -30.82 46.83
C SER A 337 0.44 -30.36 46.86
N VAL A 338 0.69 -29.17 46.34
CA VAL A 338 1.98 -28.48 46.34
C VAL A 338 1.83 -27.24 47.22
N THR A 339 2.74 -27.04 48.17
CA THR A 339 2.73 -25.88 49.06
C THR A 339 3.98 -25.05 48.84
N GLY A 340 3.84 -23.73 48.84
CA GLY A 340 4.97 -22.80 48.98
C GLY A 340 4.47 -21.39 49.30
N LYS A 341 5.36 -20.39 49.24
CA LYS A 341 5.01 -19.02 49.63
C LYS A 341 4.52 -18.18 48.44
N VAL A 342 3.39 -17.51 48.58
CA VAL A 342 2.90 -16.47 47.67
C VAL A 342 2.62 -15.24 48.50
N ASP A 343 3.27 -14.12 48.19
CA ASP A 343 3.19 -12.86 48.93
C ASP A 343 3.49 -13.02 50.44
N GLY A 344 4.47 -13.87 50.76
CA GLY A 344 4.91 -14.16 52.13
C GLY A 344 3.99 -15.10 52.93
N LYS A 345 2.87 -15.54 52.35
CA LYS A 345 1.92 -16.46 52.98
C LYS A 345 2.05 -17.86 52.38
N ASP A 346 1.86 -18.87 53.21
CA ASP A 346 1.84 -20.26 52.74
C ASP A 346 0.56 -20.49 51.92
N VAL A 347 0.74 -20.96 50.69
CA VAL A 347 -0.32 -21.29 49.75
C VAL A 347 -0.16 -22.75 49.34
N THR A 348 -1.22 -23.52 49.55
CA THR A 348 -1.32 -24.91 49.12
C THR A 348 -2.25 -25.00 47.93
N VAL A 349 -1.74 -25.51 46.80
CA VAL A 349 -2.51 -25.70 45.58
C VAL A 349 -2.65 -27.19 45.26
N SER A 350 -3.85 -27.58 44.87
CA SER A 350 -4.19 -28.89 44.32
C SER A 350 -5.13 -28.67 43.14
N GLY A 351 -5.56 -29.73 42.47
CA GLY A 351 -6.50 -29.63 41.36
C GLY A 351 -6.70 -30.94 40.62
N VAL A 352 -7.52 -30.87 39.58
CA VAL A 352 -7.83 -32.02 38.71
C VAL A 352 -6.58 -32.68 38.14
N ASN A 353 -5.56 -31.89 37.79
CA ASN A 353 -4.30 -32.40 37.24
C ASN A 353 -3.43 -33.11 38.28
N CYS A 354 -3.69 -32.90 39.57
CA CYS A 354 -2.99 -33.54 40.68
C CYS A 354 -3.86 -34.56 41.41
N THR A 355 -4.80 -35.13 40.66
CA THR A 355 -5.70 -36.18 41.11
C THR A 355 -5.56 -37.37 40.17
N GLN A 356 -5.49 -38.57 40.71
CA GLN A 356 -5.62 -39.83 39.95
C GLN A 356 -6.58 -40.76 40.67
N THR A 357 -7.13 -41.72 39.93
CA THR A 357 -7.94 -42.79 40.50
C THR A 357 -7.31 -44.13 40.18
N VAL A 358 -7.30 -45.02 41.16
CA VAL A 358 -6.91 -46.43 40.97
C VAL A 358 -8.01 -47.33 41.50
N SER A 359 -8.22 -48.47 40.86
CA SER A 359 -9.25 -49.44 41.22
C SER A 359 -8.60 -50.80 41.43
N PHE A 360 -8.93 -51.43 42.55
CA PHE A 360 -8.55 -52.80 42.86
C PHE A 360 -9.81 -53.61 43.08
N ALA A 361 -10.03 -54.63 42.25
CA ALA A 361 -11.11 -55.60 42.41
C ALA A 361 -10.51 -56.93 42.88
N GLU A 362 -11.30 -57.70 43.64
CA GLU A 362 -10.99 -59.10 43.87
C GLU A 362 -10.93 -59.81 42.53
N VAL A 363 -9.85 -60.54 42.30
CA VAL A 363 -9.78 -61.46 41.16
C VAL A 363 -10.66 -62.64 41.54
N PRO A 364 -11.73 -62.95 40.79
CA PRO A 364 -12.56 -64.11 41.09
C PRO A 364 -11.66 -65.34 41.07
N VAL A 365 -11.74 -66.15 42.13
CA VAL A 365 -11.03 -67.44 42.17
C VAL A 365 -11.63 -68.30 41.06
N ALA A 366 -10.79 -68.80 40.15
CA ALA A 366 -11.23 -69.67 39.09
C ALA A 366 -11.74 -71.01 39.68
N CYS A 367 -12.79 -71.57 39.09
CA CYS A 367 -13.35 -72.84 39.47
C CYS A 367 -12.29 -73.95 39.29
N PRO A 368 -11.98 -74.76 40.33
CA PRO A 368 -10.94 -75.79 40.29
C PRO A 368 -11.14 -76.81 39.18
N THR A 369 -12.41 -77.10 38.87
CA THR A 369 -12.84 -78.09 37.87
C THR A 369 -13.10 -77.47 36.50
N ASN A 370 -13.21 -76.13 36.39
CA ASN A 370 -13.37 -75.42 35.12
C ASN A 370 -12.78 -73.99 35.20
N PRO A 371 -11.51 -73.78 34.82
CA PRO A 371 -10.85 -72.47 34.95
C PRO A 371 -11.50 -71.31 34.19
N SER A 372 -12.47 -71.56 33.32
CA SER A 372 -13.24 -70.53 32.61
C SER A 372 -14.41 -69.97 33.42
N LEU A 373 -14.75 -70.58 34.56
CA LEU A 373 -15.83 -70.17 35.46
C LEU A 373 -15.28 -69.61 36.78
N PRO A 374 -15.95 -68.63 37.41
CA PRO A 374 -15.72 -68.27 38.81
C PRO A 374 -16.09 -69.41 39.79
N ILE A 375 -15.45 -69.47 40.96
CA ILE A 375 -15.71 -70.49 42.02
C ILE A 375 -17.17 -70.48 42.52
N ASP A 376 -17.82 -69.33 42.48
CA ASP A 376 -19.18 -69.09 42.93
C ASP A 376 -20.23 -69.24 41.80
N ASP A 377 -19.80 -69.60 40.58
CA ASP A 377 -20.71 -69.88 39.48
C ASP A 377 -21.59 -71.11 39.82
N PRO A 378 -22.92 -71.06 39.63
CA PRO A 378 -23.81 -72.20 39.89
C PRO A 378 -23.44 -73.48 39.12
N ASN A 379 -22.66 -73.36 38.04
CA ASN A 379 -22.15 -74.45 37.22
C ASN A 379 -20.74 -74.90 37.64
N CYS A 380 -20.06 -74.21 38.57
CA CYS A 380 -18.85 -74.68 39.21
C CYS A 380 -19.20 -75.75 40.26
N LYS A 381 -19.38 -76.99 39.80
CA LYS A 381 -19.73 -78.13 40.66
C LYS A 381 -18.85 -79.32 40.27
N PRO A 382 -18.20 -80.00 41.23
CA PRO A 382 -17.48 -81.22 40.90
C PRO A 382 -18.45 -82.29 40.42
N CYS A 383 -18.02 -83.08 39.44
CA CYS A 383 -18.80 -84.20 38.94
C CYS A 383 -18.99 -85.27 40.05
N PRO A 384 -20.21 -85.81 40.26
CA PRO A 384 -20.47 -86.78 41.33
C PRO A 384 -19.65 -88.06 41.22
N THR A 385 -19.28 -88.45 40.00
CA THR A 385 -18.53 -89.67 39.70
C THR A 385 -17.02 -89.44 39.55
N ASN A 386 -16.57 -88.19 39.36
CA ASN A 386 -15.15 -87.82 39.32
C ASN A 386 -14.91 -86.37 39.81
N PRO A 387 -14.39 -86.17 41.03
CA PRO A 387 -14.18 -84.83 41.61
C PRO A 387 -13.23 -83.91 40.84
N GLU A 388 -12.43 -84.42 39.90
CA GLU A 388 -11.51 -83.61 39.08
C GLU A 388 -12.18 -82.96 37.86
N LEU A 389 -13.40 -83.37 37.51
CA LEU A 389 -14.16 -82.85 36.38
C LEU A 389 -15.29 -81.93 36.84
N ASN A 390 -15.68 -80.97 36.01
CA ASN A 390 -16.86 -80.16 36.27
C ASN A 390 -18.14 -80.95 35.93
N PHE A 391 -19.26 -80.62 36.57
CA PHE A 391 -20.52 -81.33 36.41
C PHE A 391 -21.05 -81.31 34.96
N ASP A 392 -20.74 -80.25 34.22
CA ASP A 392 -21.09 -80.07 32.81
C ASP A 392 -20.05 -80.64 31.82
N ASP A 393 -18.96 -81.25 32.32
CA ASP A 393 -17.98 -81.92 31.46
C ASP A 393 -18.67 -83.12 30.77
N PRO A 394 -18.53 -83.30 29.44
CA PRO A 394 -19.13 -84.42 28.72
C PRO A 394 -18.77 -85.82 29.25
N LYS A 395 -17.67 -85.92 30.00
CA LYS A 395 -17.22 -87.17 30.63
C LYS A 395 -17.83 -87.39 32.03
N CYS A 396 -18.57 -86.41 32.56
CA CYS A 396 -19.33 -86.56 33.79
C CYS A 396 -20.59 -87.39 33.53
N THR A 397 -20.74 -88.51 34.23
CA THR A 397 -21.89 -89.42 34.08
C THR A 397 -22.79 -89.36 35.31
N GLU A 398 -24.11 -89.23 35.11
CA GLU A 398 -25.11 -89.04 36.18
C GLU A 398 -25.54 -90.34 36.89
N THR A 399 -25.13 -91.50 36.38
CA THR A 399 -25.52 -92.79 36.98
C THR A 399 -24.38 -93.34 37.81
N PRO A 400 -24.58 -93.69 39.10
CA PRO A 400 -23.56 -94.38 39.89
C PRO A 400 -23.18 -95.67 39.16
N VAL A 401 -21.91 -95.82 38.78
CA VAL A 401 -21.40 -97.07 38.23
C VAL A 401 -21.47 -98.09 39.37
N THR A 402 -22.53 -98.91 39.37
CA THR A 402 -22.64 -100.04 40.29
C THR A 402 -21.52 -101.01 39.90
N PRO A 403 -20.64 -101.42 40.83
CA PRO A 403 -19.56 -102.34 40.49
C PRO A 403 -20.16 -103.66 40.00
N THR A 404 -19.84 -104.04 38.77
CA THR A 404 -20.18 -105.35 38.21
C THR A 404 -19.60 -106.43 39.14
N PRO A 405 -20.41 -107.39 39.64
CA PRO A 405 -19.89 -108.48 40.45
C PRO A 405 -19.01 -109.38 39.59
N GLU A 406 -17.70 -109.40 39.84
CA GLU A 406 -16.84 -110.49 39.37
C GLU A 406 -17.20 -111.75 40.16
N LEU A 407 -17.61 -112.80 39.44
CA LEU A 407 -17.67 -114.15 39.99
C LEU A 407 -16.28 -114.56 40.52
N PRO A 408 -16.18 -115.16 41.71
CA PRO A 408 -14.93 -115.72 42.19
C PRO A 408 -14.61 -116.95 41.34
N ASN A 409 -13.67 -116.82 40.41
CA ASN A 409 -13.00 -117.97 39.82
C ASN A 409 -11.61 -118.11 40.43
N THR A 410 -11.57 -119.02 41.39
CA THR A 410 -10.41 -119.66 42.00
C THR A 410 -9.52 -120.28 40.92
N GLY A 411 -8.51 -119.53 40.48
CA GLY A 411 -7.41 -120.03 39.65
C GLY A 411 -6.15 -120.19 40.50
N ALA A 412 -5.85 -121.43 40.87
CA ALA A 412 -4.66 -121.80 41.62
C ALA A 412 -3.37 -121.33 40.92
N GLY A 413 -2.62 -120.45 41.59
CA GLY A 413 -1.24 -120.15 41.18
C GLY A 413 -0.80 -118.76 41.58
N SER A 414 -0.38 -118.58 42.85
CA SER A 414 0.64 -117.59 43.29
C SER A 414 0.68 -117.30 44.80
N VAL A 415 0.10 -118.15 45.67
CA VAL A 415 0.45 -118.20 47.12
C VAL A 415 1.18 -119.50 47.49
N ILE A 416 1.67 -120.23 46.50
CA ILE A 416 2.76 -121.21 46.64
C ILE A 416 4.05 -120.43 46.39
N GLY A 417 4.54 -119.77 47.44
CA GLY A 417 5.79 -119.02 47.34
C GLY A 417 6.26 -118.47 48.67
N ILE A 418 5.35 -118.14 49.59
CA ILE A 418 5.74 -117.45 50.83
C ILE A 418 5.38 -118.25 52.10
N MET A 419 4.53 -119.28 52.02
CA MET A 419 4.21 -120.15 53.17
C MET A 419 4.56 -121.64 52.98
N SER A 420 5.41 -121.97 52.01
CA SER A 420 6.03 -123.30 51.86
C SER A 420 7.44 -123.38 52.46
N GLY A 421 8.03 -122.25 52.89
CA GLY A 421 9.36 -122.21 53.52
C GLY A 421 9.39 -122.57 55.01
N VAL A 422 8.27 -122.42 55.74
CA VAL A 422 8.27 -122.57 57.21
C VAL A 422 7.87 -123.97 57.67
N SER A 423 7.15 -124.76 56.85
CA SER A 423 6.66 -126.09 57.26
C SER A 423 7.60 -127.25 56.86
N ILE A 424 8.44 -127.07 55.83
CA ILE A 424 9.40 -128.12 55.38
C ILE A 424 10.60 -128.23 56.34
N LEU A 425 11.04 -127.12 56.93
CA LEU A 425 12.09 -127.13 57.97
C LEU A 425 11.62 -127.78 59.29
N GLY A 426 10.34 -127.61 59.65
CA GLY A 426 9.75 -128.24 60.84
C GLY A 426 9.62 -129.76 60.73
N ALA A 427 9.23 -130.26 59.55
CA ALA A 427 9.05 -131.70 59.31
C ALA A 427 10.39 -132.47 59.21
N PHE A 428 11.45 -131.84 58.67
CA PHE A 428 12.78 -132.45 58.62
C PHE A 428 13.45 -132.48 60.01
N GLY A 429 13.25 -131.44 60.83
CA GLY A 429 13.70 -131.40 62.22
C GLY A 429 13.03 -132.47 63.11
N HIS A 430 11.72 -132.70 62.95
CA HIS A 430 10.98 -133.70 63.72
C HIS A 430 11.37 -135.15 63.35
N ARG A 431 11.68 -135.41 62.07
CA ARG A 431 12.04 -136.76 61.59
C ARG A 431 13.45 -137.19 61.97
N LEU A 432 14.40 -136.26 62.05
CA LEU A 432 15.77 -136.52 62.56
C LEU A 432 15.83 -136.68 64.08
N TRP A 433 14.87 -136.12 64.82
CA TRP A 433 14.76 -136.28 66.27
C TRP A 433 14.20 -137.65 66.67
N ILE A 434 13.26 -138.21 65.89
CA ILE A 434 12.67 -139.54 66.16
C ILE A 434 13.61 -140.69 65.76
N SER A 435 14.39 -140.56 64.68
CA SER A 435 15.32 -141.62 64.24
C SER A 435 16.55 -141.80 65.16
N ARG A 436 16.83 -140.84 66.05
CA ARG A 436 17.86 -140.95 67.10
C ARG A 436 17.36 -141.57 68.41
N LYS A 437 16.06 -141.90 68.54
CA LYS A 437 15.46 -142.33 69.82
C LYS A 437 14.86 -143.76 69.83
N LEU A 438 14.80 -144.46 68.70
CA LEU A 438 14.34 -145.86 68.63
C LEU A 438 15.17 -146.60 67.58
N GLY A 439 16.16 -147.38 68.04
CA GLY A 439 17.16 -148.04 67.20
C GLY A 439 16.58 -149.17 66.34
N LEU A 440 16.84 -149.05 65.04
CA LEU A 440 16.99 -150.10 64.03
C LEU A 440 17.99 -149.61 62.98
#